data_AF-A0A398ANA2-F1
#
_entry.id   AF-A0A398ANA2-F1
#
_cell.length_a   1.000
_cell.length_b   1.000
_cell.length_c   1.000
_cell.angle_alpha   90.00
_cell.angle_beta   90.00
_cell.angle_gamma   90.00
#
_symmetry.space_group_name_H-M   'P 1'
#
loop_
_entity.id
_entity.type
_entity.pdbx_description
1 polymer ?
#
loop_
_entity_poly.entity_id
_entity_poly.type
_entity_poly.pdbx_seq_one_letter_code
_entity_poly.pdbx_strand_id
1 'polypeptide(L)'
;MRNLKKLIYLNLDVYFEVYMSNNILKEMRELTFLCLPWRLHDKTKLELENLVKLETLKNFNTKHGRVTDVQGMTQLRYLCILITDERYTIETLSSSLSKLSHLESLTIYNYNKFYTLTNDDEEGFVWDFVNLKELKLEIYMPKLPDAQRFPSHLTTIELTHCCLKEDPMLILEKLLHLKEIRLWSKSFCGRRMDCSRDGFPQLQKLEFYGLEEWEEWIVEEGSMPLLHTLRIDYCRKLKELPDGLRFITNLEDLSVKYMGDEFNLRLSEGYLPSHLTTIFLIDCHLKEDPMPILEKLLHLKDVRLKSKSFCGRRMVCSRDGFPQLQTLEFRGLEEWEEWIIEEGSMPLLRTLWIQSCRKLKEIPDGLRFITSLHDLIVGESSIRLSETCLPSCLTTIQLHECCLTEDPMPILEKLLHLKEVRLKNNSLYGRRMVCSRDGFPQLQTLEFDGLKEWEEWIIEEGSMPLLHTLSIRSCPKLKELPDGLRFITSLESLTCRDMGKGWEKKLSNGGKDYYKVRHIPFVKIDDCVR
;
A
#
# COMPACT_ATOMS: atom_id res chain seq x y z
N MET A 1 -5.67 -13.07 -37.42
CA MET A 1 -4.33 -12.55 -37.03
C MET A 1 -3.26 -12.66 -38.12
N ARG A 2 -3.19 -13.74 -38.93
CA ARG A 2 -2.10 -13.96 -39.90
C ARG A 2 -1.83 -12.84 -40.93
N ASN A 3 -2.78 -11.93 -41.18
CA ASN A 3 -2.62 -10.81 -42.12
C ASN A 3 -2.05 -9.53 -41.48
N LEU A 4 -1.86 -9.49 -40.16
CA LEU A 4 -1.41 -8.31 -39.42
C LEU A 4 0.13 -8.15 -39.48
N LYS A 5 0.69 -8.08 -40.70
CA LYS A 5 2.17 -8.09 -40.90
C LYS A 5 2.89 -6.83 -40.41
N LYS A 6 2.17 -5.72 -40.26
CA LYS A 6 2.69 -4.43 -39.77
C LYS A 6 2.46 -4.23 -38.26
N LEU A 7 2.02 -5.27 -37.55
CA LEU A 7 1.75 -5.17 -36.12
C LEU A 7 3.07 -5.03 -35.36
N ILE A 8 3.15 -3.97 -34.54
CA ILE A 8 4.33 -3.67 -33.71
C ILE A 8 4.15 -4.10 -32.25
N TYR A 9 2.91 -4.15 -31.77
CA TYR A 9 2.57 -4.43 -30.38
C TYR A 9 1.46 -5.48 -30.31
N LEU A 10 1.70 -6.55 -29.57
CA LEU A 10 0.72 -7.60 -29.32
C LEU A 10 0.76 -8.03 -27.86
N ASN A 11 -0.34 -7.82 -27.15
CA ASN A 11 -0.52 -8.28 -25.78
C ASN A 11 -1.65 -9.32 -25.73
N LEU A 12 -1.31 -10.54 -25.36
CA LEU A 12 -2.22 -11.68 -25.20
C LEU A 12 -2.25 -12.19 -23.75
N ASP A 13 -1.85 -11.34 -22.78
CA ASP A 13 -1.82 -11.72 -21.37
C ASP A 13 -3.22 -11.99 -20.84
N VAL A 14 -3.54 -13.28 -20.68
CA VAL A 14 -4.80 -13.76 -20.13
C VAL A 14 -4.52 -14.92 -19.17
N TYR A 15 -5.37 -15.03 -18.15
CA TYR A 15 -5.20 -16.01 -17.06
C TYR A 15 -5.76 -17.41 -17.36
N PHE A 16 -6.56 -17.56 -18.43
CA PHE A 16 -7.10 -18.86 -18.84
C PHE A 16 -6.27 -19.47 -19.96
N GLU A 17 -6.42 -20.78 -20.17
CA GLU A 17 -5.70 -21.50 -21.22
C GLU A 17 -6.13 -21.02 -22.62
N VAL A 18 -5.16 -20.70 -23.47
CA VAL A 18 -5.39 -20.25 -24.84
C VAL A 18 -4.83 -21.27 -25.84
N TYR A 19 -5.67 -21.68 -26.79
CA TYR A 19 -5.20 -22.39 -27.97
C TYR A 19 -4.78 -21.40 -29.06
N MET A 20 -3.50 -21.45 -29.47
CA MET A 20 -3.00 -20.70 -30.61
C MET A 20 -2.68 -21.67 -31.75
N SER A 21 -3.25 -21.42 -32.93
CA SER A 21 -2.93 -22.21 -34.12
C SER A 21 -1.45 -22.04 -34.46
N ASN A 22 -0.78 -23.11 -34.89
CA ASN A 22 0.61 -23.06 -35.30
C ASN A 22 0.87 -21.94 -36.34
N ASN A 23 2.04 -21.31 -36.22
CA ASN A 23 2.58 -20.31 -37.15
C ASN A 23 1.78 -19.00 -37.24
N ILE A 24 0.88 -18.75 -36.28
CA ILE A 24 0.06 -17.54 -36.28
C ILE A 24 0.87 -16.25 -36.15
N LEU A 25 2.04 -16.30 -35.50
CA LEU A 25 2.94 -15.17 -35.28
C LEU A 25 4.05 -15.05 -36.33
N LYS A 26 4.30 -16.08 -37.14
CA LYS A 26 5.49 -16.18 -38.03
C LYS A 26 5.61 -15.03 -39.04
N GLU A 27 4.48 -14.47 -39.46
CA GLU A 27 4.41 -13.39 -40.45
C GLU A 27 4.48 -11.97 -39.83
N MET A 28 4.46 -11.83 -38.51
CA MET A 28 4.44 -10.55 -37.79
C MET A 28 5.85 -9.98 -37.59
N ARG A 29 6.61 -9.80 -38.67
CA ARG A 29 8.04 -9.45 -38.62
C ARG A 29 8.36 -8.06 -38.06
N GLU A 30 7.36 -7.18 -38.01
CA GLU A 30 7.48 -5.82 -37.46
C GLU A 30 7.25 -5.75 -35.94
N LEU A 31 6.98 -6.88 -35.30
CA LEU A 31 6.63 -6.91 -33.89
C LEU A 31 7.84 -6.55 -33.00
N THR A 32 7.68 -5.55 -32.15
CA THR A 32 8.67 -5.11 -31.16
C THR A 32 8.28 -5.51 -29.74
N PHE A 33 6.97 -5.66 -29.47
CA PHE A 33 6.45 -6.12 -28.19
C PHE A 33 5.51 -7.31 -28.36
N LEU A 34 5.81 -8.40 -27.63
CA LEU A 34 4.96 -9.58 -27.54
C LEU A 34 4.80 -10.00 -26.08
N CYS A 35 3.57 -10.01 -25.60
CA CYS A 35 3.20 -10.71 -24.37
C CYS A 35 2.33 -11.92 -24.73
N LEU A 36 2.82 -13.13 -24.44
CA LEU A 36 2.07 -14.36 -24.66
C LEU A 36 1.11 -14.64 -23.48
N PRO A 37 0.06 -15.45 -23.70
CA PRO A 37 -0.76 -15.95 -22.61
C PRO A 37 0.09 -16.72 -21.59
N TRP A 38 -0.24 -16.61 -20.30
CA TRP A 38 0.47 -17.35 -19.26
C TRP A 38 0.35 -18.87 -19.43
N ARG A 39 -0.82 -19.35 -19.90
CA ARG A 39 -1.09 -20.76 -20.20
C ARG A 39 -1.50 -20.93 -21.66
N LEU A 40 -0.66 -21.63 -22.42
CA LEU A 40 -0.97 -22.07 -23.77
C LEU A 40 -1.39 -23.54 -23.75
N HIS A 41 -2.36 -23.88 -24.58
CA HIS A 41 -2.82 -25.27 -24.72
C HIS A 41 -1.70 -26.15 -25.28
N ASP A 42 -1.56 -27.39 -24.78
CA ASP A 42 -0.46 -28.33 -25.08
C ASP A 42 -0.19 -28.59 -26.56
N LYS A 43 -1.22 -28.53 -27.39
CA LYS A 43 -1.10 -28.67 -28.86
C LYS A 43 -0.47 -27.47 -29.57
N THR A 44 -0.28 -26.35 -28.88
CA THR A 44 0.26 -25.11 -29.43
C THR A 44 1.77 -25.26 -29.68
N LYS A 45 2.20 -24.98 -30.91
CA LYS A 45 3.61 -24.81 -31.27
C LYS A 45 3.85 -23.42 -31.85
N LEU A 46 4.75 -22.68 -31.22
CA LEU A 46 5.17 -21.35 -31.62
C LEU A 46 6.46 -21.45 -32.43
N GLU A 47 6.45 -20.85 -33.62
CA GLU A 47 7.64 -20.60 -34.44
C GLU A 47 7.92 -19.10 -34.38
N LEU A 48 8.96 -18.70 -33.63
CA LEU A 48 9.26 -17.28 -33.37
C LEU A 48 10.54 -16.79 -34.10
N GLU A 49 11.19 -17.66 -34.87
CA GLU A 49 12.47 -17.41 -35.56
C GLU A 49 12.53 -16.12 -36.41
N ASN A 50 11.39 -15.64 -36.92
CA ASN A 50 11.31 -14.47 -37.79
C ASN A 50 11.03 -13.15 -37.06
N LEU A 51 10.82 -13.16 -35.74
CA LEU A 51 10.51 -11.99 -34.93
C LEU A 51 11.80 -11.24 -34.51
N VAL A 52 12.65 -10.93 -35.48
CA VAL A 52 14.01 -10.40 -35.23
C VAL A 52 14.05 -8.96 -34.70
N LYS A 53 12.94 -8.21 -34.85
CA LYS A 53 12.76 -6.84 -34.33
C LYS A 53 12.23 -6.80 -32.89
N LEU A 54 12.03 -7.96 -32.26
CA LEU A 54 11.41 -8.01 -30.95
C LEU A 54 12.35 -7.44 -29.88
N GLU A 55 11.83 -6.48 -29.12
CA GLU A 55 12.52 -5.82 -28.01
C GLU A 55 12.01 -6.33 -26.65
N THR A 56 10.75 -6.76 -26.59
CA THR A 56 10.13 -7.33 -25.38
C THR A 56 9.40 -8.62 -25.70
N LEU A 57 9.78 -9.68 -25.00
CA LEU A 57 9.09 -10.97 -25.02
C LEU A 57 8.70 -11.36 -23.59
N LYS A 58 7.40 -11.47 -23.34
CA LYS A 58 6.86 -11.90 -22.05
C LYS A 58 6.16 -13.25 -22.16
N ASN A 59 6.25 -14.02 -21.08
CA ASN A 59 5.60 -15.32 -20.90
C ASN A 59 6.02 -16.36 -21.95
N PHE A 60 7.28 -16.34 -22.40
CA PHE A 60 7.77 -17.34 -23.35
C PHE A 60 7.95 -18.68 -22.66
N ASN A 61 7.20 -19.69 -23.09
CA ASN A 61 7.23 -21.00 -22.46
C ASN A 61 7.98 -22.02 -23.34
N THR A 62 8.97 -22.71 -22.74
CA THR A 62 9.85 -23.67 -23.45
C THR A 62 9.14 -24.93 -23.96
N LYS A 63 7.95 -25.26 -23.45
CA LYS A 63 7.10 -26.35 -23.97
C LYS A 63 6.52 -26.01 -25.35
N HIS A 64 6.29 -24.73 -25.63
CA HIS A 64 5.60 -24.29 -26.84
C HIS A 64 6.53 -23.67 -27.88
N GLY A 65 7.72 -23.23 -27.51
CA GLY A 65 8.69 -22.64 -28.44
C GLY A 65 10.12 -23.09 -28.16
N ARG A 66 11.02 -22.92 -29.13
CA ARG A 66 12.43 -23.27 -28.99
C ARG A 66 13.24 -22.08 -28.51
N VAL A 67 14.14 -22.29 -27.56
CA VAL A 67 15.05 -21.23 -27.08
C VAL A 67 15.95 -20.71 -28.21
N THR A 68 16.28 -21.56 -29.18
CA THR A 68 17.01 -21.17 -30.40
C THR A 68 16.29 -20.09 -31.21
N ASP A 69 14.95 -20.03 -31.16
CA ASP A 69 14.20 -18.99 -31.86
C ASP A 69 14.43 -17.61 -31.22
N VAL A 70 14.65 -17.59 -29.90
CA VAL A 70 14.93 -16.36 -29.13
C VAL A 70 16.35 -15.84 -29.43
N GLN A 71 17.29 -16.71 -29.76
CA GLN A 71 18.68 -16.31 -30.10
C GLN A 71 18.76 -15.36 -31.30
N GLY A 72 17.80 -15.43 -32.23
CA GLY A 72 17.73 -14.51 -33.38
C GLY A 72 17.22 -13.11 -33.03
N MET A 73 16.66 -12.91 -31.84
CA MET A 73 16.07 -11.65 -31.39
C MET A 73 17.14 -10.72 -30.83
N THR A 74 18.06 -10.27 -31.68
CA THR A 74 19.23 -9.48 -31.27
C THR A 74 18.89 -8.14 -30.63
N GLN A 75 17.69 -7.60 -30.85
CA GLN A 75 17.22 -6.35 -30.24
C GLN A 75 16.50 -6.55 -28.89
N LEU A 76 16.43 -7.78 -28.38
CA LEU A 76 15.67 -8.10 -27.19
C LEU A 76 16.29 -7.45 -25.95
N ARG A 77 15.51 -6.61 -25.27
CA ARG A 77 15.87 -5.89 -24.05
C ARG A 77 15.19 -6.47 -22.82
N TYR A 78 14.00 -7.04 -22.97
CA TYR A 78 13.25 -7.70 -21.91
C TYR A 78 12.85 -9.12 -22.32
N LEU A 79 13.20 -10.11 -21.50
CA LEU A 79 12.82 -11.50 -21.68
C LEU A 79 12.23 -12.07 -20.38
N CYS A 80 11.02 -12.61 -20.46
CA CYS A 80 10.44 -13.47 -19.43
C CYS A 80 10.22 -14.87 -20.00
N ILE A 81 10.84 -15.87 -19.36
CA ILE A 81 10.83 -17.27 -19.79
C ILE A 81 10.30 -18.20 -18.69
N LEU A 82 9.43 -19.11 -19.08
CA LEU A 82 8.89 -20.19 -18.26
C LEU A 82 9.49 -21.52 -18.75
N ILE A 83 10.24 -22.16 -17.87
CA ILE A 83 10.88 -23.44 -18.10
C ILE A 83 9.92 -24.54 -17.65
N THR A 84 9.31 -25.21 -18.62
CA THR A 84 8.46 -26.39 -18.36
C THR A 84 8.85 -27.61 -19.18
N ASP A 85 9.64 -27.45 -20.25
CA ASP A 85 10.23 -28.56 -20.98
C ASP A 85 11.54 -29.01 -20.29
N GLU A 86 11.57 -30.28 -19.86
CA GLU A 86 12.68 -30.91 -19.11
C GLU A 86 14.02 -30.92 -19.87
N ARG A 87 14.00 -30.71 -21.19
CA ARG A 87 15.23 -30.63 -22.00
C ARG A 87 16.05 -29.36 -21.71
N TYR A 88 15.44 -28.34 -21.12
CA TYR A 88 16.13 -27.09 -20.80
C TYR A 88 16.47 -27.03 -19.31
N THR A 89 17.77 -26.96 -19.02
CA THR A 89 18.29 -26.63 -17.70
C THR A 89 18.63 -25.13 -17.67
N ILE A 90 18.91 -24.59 -16.49
CA ILE A 90 19.37 -23.19 -16.36
C ILE A 90 20.68 -22.99 -17.12
N GLU A 91 21.56 -23.98 -17.14
CA GLU A 91 22.83 -23.93 -17.87
C GLU A 91 22.66 -23.87 -19.39
N THR A 92 21.81 -24.75 -19.94
CA THR A 92 21.55 -24.75 -21.39
C THR A 92 20.83 -23.49 -21.84
N LEU A 93 20.03 -22.89 -20.94
CA LEU A 93 19.45 -21.57 -21.17
C LEU A 93 20.47 -20.45 -21.10
N SER A 94 21.31 -20.41 -20.07
CA SER A 94 22.32 -19.36 -19.94
C SER A 94 23.26 -19.31 -21.13
N SER A 95 23.82 -20.47 -21.52
CA SER A 95 24.66 -20.60 -22.72
C SER A 95 23.93 -20.21 -24.01
N SER A 96 22.62 -20.45 -24.09
CA SER A 96 21.82 -20.07 -25.25
C SER A 96 21.52 -18.57 -25.29
N LEU A 97 21.27 -17.95 -24.14
CA LEU A 97 20.83 -16.58 -24.01
C LEU A 97 21.99 -15.57 -23.91
N SER A 98 23.21 -16.02 -23.58
CA SER A 98 24.41 -15.15 -23.49
C SER A 98 24.71 -14.36 -24.77
N LYS A 99 24.21 -14.81 -25.93
CA LYS A 99 24.31 -14.10 -27.21
C LYS A 99 23.45 -12.84 -27.30
N LEU A 100 22.49 -12.65 -26.38
CA LEU A 100 21.59 -11.50 -26.35
C LEU A 100 22.29 -10.29 -25.71
N SER A 101 23.17 -9.65 -26.47
CA SER A 101 24.01 -8.56 -25.99
C SER A 101 23.23 -7.32 -25.54
N HIS A 102 22.00 -7.12 -26.01
CA HIS A 102 21.16 -5.97 -25.64
C HIS A 102 20.18 -6.24 -24.49
N LEU A 103 20.21 -7.44 -23.90
CA LEU A 103 19.28 -7.83 -22.86
C LEU A 103 19.56 -7.05 -21.57
N GLU A 104 18.56 -6.32 -21.09
CA GLU A 104 18.64 -5.48 -19.89
C GLU A 104 17.87 -6.08 -18.71
N SER A 105 16.80 -6.83 -18.97
CA SER A 105 15.97 -7.48 -17.96
C SER A 105 15.66 -8.92 -18.32
N LEU A 106 15.89 -9.82 -17.37
CA LEU A 106 15.64 -11.26 -17.52
C LEU A 106 14.80 -11.76 -16.34
N THR A 107 13.70 -12.44 -16.65
CA THR A 107 12.86 -13.15 -15.68
C THR A 107 12.79 -14.63 -16.04
N ILE A 108 13.09 -15.50 -15.08
CA ILE A 108 13.08 -16.95 -15.29
C ILE A 108 12.19 -17.61 -14.24
N TYR A 109 11.23 -18.39 -14.71
CA TYR A 109 10.39 -19.27 -13.89
C TYR A 109 10.74 -20.73 -14.19
N ASN A 110 10.98 -21.55 -13.16
CA ASN A 110 11.20 -22.99 -13.32
C ASN A 110 10.40 -23.77 -12.27
N TYR A 111 9.25 -24.30 -12.70
CA TYR A 111 8.37 -25.06 -11.81
C TYR A 111 8.65 -26.56 -11.79
N ASN A 112 9.49 -27.07 -12.69
CA ASN A 112 9.73 -28.51 -12.83
C ASN A 112 10.48 -29.10 -11.62
N LYS A 113 11.42 -28.34 -11.04
CA LYS A 113 12.30 -28.83 -9.96
C LYS A 113 11.69 -28.75 -8.55
N PHE A 114 10.49 -28.19 -8.34
CA PHE A 114 9.86 -28.22 -7.01
C PHE A 114 9.48 -29.64 -6.54
N TYR A 115 9.38 -30.60 -7.46
CA TYR A 115 8.89 -31.95 -7.19
C TYR A 115 9.97 -33.04 -7.23
N THR A 116 11.21 -32.70 -7.64
CA THR A 116 12.33 -33.65 -7.74
C THR A 116 13.48 -33.18 -6.84
N LEU A 117 13.53 -33.68 -5.61
CA LEU A 117 14.67 -33.54 -4.70
C LEU A 117 15.88 -34.31 -5.25
N THR A 118 16.61 -33.73 -6.18
CA THR A 118 17.88 -34.27 -6.67
C THR A 118 19.04 -33.54 -6.00
N ASN A 119 20.00 -34.34 -5.51
CA ASN A 119 21.26 -34.01 -4.84
C ASN A 119 21.69 -32.53 -4.82
N ASP A 120 21.98 -32.02 -3.62
CA ASP A 120 22.42 -30.66 -3.30
C ASP A 120 23.79 -30.25 -3.91
N ASP A 121 24.35 -31.05 -4.82
CA ASP A 121 25.70 -30.94 -5.36
C ASP A 121 25.77 -30.36 -6.80
N GLU A 122 24.68 -29.84 -7.36
CA GLU A 122 24.74 -29.24 -8.71
C GLU A 122 25.52 -27.92 -8.70
N GLU A 123 26.70 -27.97 -9.34
CA GLU A 123 27.66 -26.91 -9.59
C GLU A 123 26.99 -25.60 -10.05
N GLY A 124 27.51 -24.48 -9.55
CA GLY A 124 26.96 -23.14 -9.81
C GLY A 124 26.82 -22.84 -11.31
N PHE A 125 25.77 -22.11 -11.67
CA PHE A 125 25.54 -21.63 -13.04
C PHE A 125 26.30 -20.32 -13.30
N VAL A 126 26.56 -19.98 -14.57
CA VAL A 126 27.19 -18.71 -14.97
C VAL A 126 26.16 -17.85 -15.68
N TRP A 127 26.03 -16.57 -15.31
CA TRP A 127 25.15 -15.59 -15.95
C TRP A 127 25.99 -14.60 -16.77
N ASP A 128 26.50 -15.04 -17.93
CA ASP A 128 27.36 -14.24 -18.83
C ASP A 128 26.58 -13.20 -19.66
N PHE A 129 25.77 -12.36 -19.01
CA PHE A 129 25.08 -11.26 -19.68
C PHE A 129 25.83 -9.95 -19.47
N VAL A 130 26.24 -9.30 -20.56
CA VAL A 130 27.09 -8.10 -20.50
C VAL A 130 26.33 -6.86 -20.01
N ASN A 131 25.07 -6.70 -20.44
CA ASN A 131 24.27 -5.49 -20.23
C ASN A 131 23.06 -5.69 -19.31
N LEU A 132 22.98 -6.84 -18.63
CA LEU A 132 21.84 -7.14 -17.76
C LEU A 132 21.87 -6.27 -16.52
N LYS A 133 20.77 -5.56 -16.28
CA LYS A 133 20.55 -4.67 -15.13
C LYS A 133 19.59 -5.28 -14.11
N GLU A 134 18.60 -6.04 -14.59
CA GLU A 134 17.57 -6.64 -13.75
C GLU A 134 17.51 -8.16 -13.96
N LEU A 135 17.58 -8.90 -12.85
CA LEU A 135 17.48 -10.36 -12.84
C LEU A 135 16.40 -10.80 -11.84
N LYS A 136 15.36 -11.45 -12.33
CA LYS A 136 14.27 -12.01 -11.54
C LYS A 136 14.24 -13.52 -11.66
N LEU A 137 14.33 -14.24 -10.55
CA LEU A 137 14.43 -15.69 -10.52
C LEU A 137 13.33 -16.28 -9.64
N GLU A 138 12.57 -17.21 -10.22
CA GLU A 138 11.71 -18.14 -9.50
C GLU A 138 12.09 -19.57 -9.88
N ILE A 139 13.22 -20.02 -9.35
CA ILE A 139 13.87 -21.30 -9.69
C ILE A 139 14.42 -21.95 -8.42
N TYR A 140 14.28 -23.28 -8.27
CA TYR A 140 14.97 -23.99 -7.18
C TYR A 140 16.49 -23.92 -7.37
N MET A 141 17.17 -23.27 -6.43
CA MET A 141 18.62 -23.05 -6.42
C MET A 141 19.08 -22.92 -4.96
N PRO A 142 19.52 -24.03 -4.32
CA PRO A 142 19.86 -24.02 -2.90
C PRO A 142 21.13 -23.22 -2.56
N LYS A 143 21.93 -22.85 -3.57
CA LYS A 143 23.16 -22.05 -3.43
C LYS A 143 23.31 -21.06 -4.59
N LEU A 144 23.66 -19.81 -4.29
CA LEU A 144 23.99 -18.83 -5.32
C LEU A 144 25.38 -19.12 -5.91
N PRO A 145 25.60 -18.85 -7.21
CA PRO A 145 26.94 -18.91 -7.79
C PRO A 145 27.83 -17.79 -7.26
N ASP A 146 29.15 -17.91 -7.44
CA ASP A 146 30.10 -16.87 -7.03
C ASP A 146 29.79 -15.51 -7.69
N ALA A 147 30.11 -14.42 -7.00
CA ALA A 147 29.83 -13.06 -7.47
C ALA A 147 30.40 -12.76 -8.87
N GLN A 148 31.54 -13.38 -9.25
CA GLN A 148 32.14 -13.22 -10.57
C GLN A 148 31.30 -13.81 -11.72
N ARG A 149 30.35 -14.68 -11.39
CA ARG A 149 29.44 -15.32 -12.34
C ARG A 149 28.15 -14.52 -12.56
N PHE A 150 28.00 -13.37 -11.92
CA PHE A 150 26.89 -12.45 -12.16
C PHE A 150 27.26 -11.36 -13.17
N PRO A 151 26.26 -10.78 -13.87
CA PRO A 151 26.46 -9.61 -14.72
C PRO A 151 27.07 -8.44 -13.94
N SER A 152 28.11 -7.82 -14.48
CA SER A 152 28.84 -6.75 -13.79
C SER A 152 28.03 -5.47 -13.58
N HIS A 153 27.00 -5.22 -14.38
CA HIS A 153 26.14 -4.03 -14.30
C HIS A 153 24.79 -4.29 -13.64
N LEU A 154 24.64 -5.41 -12.91
CA LEU A 154 23.39 -5.76 -12.26
C LEU A 154 23.03 -4.74 -11.18
N THR A 155 21.88 -4.08 -11.34
CA THR A 155 21.36 -3.07 -10.40
C THR A 155 20.21 -3.61 -9.55
N THR A 156 19.49 -4.62 -10.03
CA THR A 156 18.32 -5.17 -9.34
C THR A 156 18.34 -6.68 -9.40
N ILE A 157 18.18 -7.31 -8.24
CA ILE A 157 17.95 -8.75 -8.14
C ILE A 157 16.68 -9.05 -7.35
N GLU A 158 15.90 -9.98 -7.87
CA GLU A 158 14.66 -10.44 -7.26
C GLU A 158 14.66 -11.97 -7.22
N LEU A 159 14.55 -12.54 -6.02
CA LEU A 159 14.54 -13.98 -5.82
C LEU A 159 13.21 -14.36 -5.19
N THR A 160 12.56 -15.38 -5.74
CA THR A 160 11.26 -15.91 -5.28
C THR A 160 11.31 -17.42 -5.33
N HIS A 161 10.82 -18.13 -4.31
CA HIS A 161 10.80 -19.60 -4.27
C HIS A 161 12.13 -20.28 -4.66
N CYS A 162 13.27 -19.63 -4.38
CA CYS A 162 14.60 -20.15 -4.71
C CYS A 162 15.10 -21.22 -3.75
N CYS A 163 14.60 -21.25 -2.53
CA CYS A 163 14.98 -22.18 -1.47
C CYS A 163 16.48 -22.15 -1.14
N LEU A 164 17.12 -20.98 -1.16
CA LEU A 164 18.53 -20.83 -0.81
C LEU A 164 18.79 -21.29 0.63
N LYS A 165 19.76 -22.21 0.81
CA LYS A 165 20.17 -22.73 2.11
C LYS A 165 21.33 -21.93 2.72
N GLU A 166 22.21 -21.41 1.86
CA GLU A 166 23.31 -20.51 2.24
C GLU A 166 22.87 -19.05 2.20
N ASP A 167 23.50 -18.22 3.03
CA ASP A 167 23.22 -16.78 3.10
C ASP A 167 23.52 -16.08 1.76
N PRO A 168 22.50 -15.53 1.07
CA PRO A 168 22.72 -14.83 -0.19
C PRO A 168 23.53 -13.55 -0.03
N MET A 169 23.50 -12.89 1.13
CA MET A 169 24.06 -11.56 1.30
C MET A 169 25.60 -11.56 1.11
N LEU A 170 26.29 -12.63 1.51
CA LEU A 170 27.74 -12.82 1.32
C LEU A 170 28.21 -12.84 -0.14
N ILE A 171 27.28 -13.09 -1.08
CA ILE A 171 27.52 -13.07 -2.52
C ILE A 171 27.01 -11.76 -3.10
N LEU A 172 25.79 -11.36 -2.76
CA LEU A 172 25.15 -10.17 -3.30
C LEU A 172 25.88 -8.88 -2.90
N GLU A 173 26.51 -8.82 -1.73
CA GLU A 173 27.25 -7.64 -1.26
C GLU A 173 28.48 -7.31 -2.11
N LYS A 174 29.00 -8.29 -2.84
CA LYS A 174 30.12 -8.15 -3.77
C LYS A 174 29.70 -7.56 -5.12
N LEU A 175 28.40 -7.45 -5.39
CA LEU A 175 27.86 -6.85 -6.60
C LEU A 175 27.78 -5.32 -6.41
N LEU A 176 28.88 -4.62 -6.74
CA LEU A 176 29.10 -3.22 -6.38
C LEU A 176 28.12 -2.21 -7.00
N HIS A 177 27.38 -2.61 -8.03
CA HIS A 177 26.37 -1.78 -8.72
C HIS A 177 24.93 -2.08 -8.28
N LEU A 178 24.74 -3.01 -7.34
CA LEU A 178 23.43 -3.44 -6.89
C LEU A 178 22.76 -2.32 -6.08
N LYS A 179 21.58 -1.90 -6.54
CA LYS A 179 20.77 -0.82 -5.95
C LYS A 179 19.51 -1.36 -5.28
N GLU A 180 19.00 -2.48 -5.76
CA GLU A 180 17.78 -3.08 -5.22
C GLU A 180 17.87 -4.59 -5.08
N ILE A 181 17.49 -5.08 -3.91
CA ILE A 181 17.37 -6.50 -3.61
C ILE A 181 15.95 -6.76 -3.11
N ARG A 182 15.29 -7.75 -3.72
CA ARG A 182 14.00 -8.25 -3.25
C ARG A 182 14.06 -9.75 -3.03
N LEU A 183 13.87 -10.18 -1.80
CA LEU A 183 13.80 -11.58 -1.39
C LEU A 183 12.35 -11.90 -1.01
N TRP A 184 11.62 -12.50 -1.95
CA TRP A 184 10.22 -12.88 -1.77
C TRP A 184 10.07 -14.28 -1.16
N SER A 185 8.82 -14.75 -1.08
CA SER A 185 8.38 -16.01 -0.47
C SER A 185 9.34 -17.16 -0.79
N LYS A 186 9.86 -17.82 0.25
CA LYS A 186 10.78 -18.97 0.15
C LYS A 186 12.00 -18.74 -0.75
N SER A 187 12.45 -17.51 -0.95
CA SER A 187 13.71 -17.25 -1.65
C SER A 187 14.92 -17.71 -0.84
N PHE A 188 14.84 -17.58 0.49
CA PHE A 188 15.82 -18.06 1.46
C PHE A 188 15.14 -18.96 2.51
N CYS A 189 15.74 -20.13 2.73
CA CYS A 189 15.34 -21.15 3.71
C CYS A 189 16.43 -21.39 4.77
N GLY A 190 17.49 -20.58 4.80
CA GLY A 190 18.44 -20.56 5.91
C GLY A 190 17.91 -19.77 7.11
N ARG A 191 18.65 -19.82 8.22
CA ARG A 191 18.25 -19.19 9.49
C ARG A 191 18.85 -17.82 9.74
N ARG A 192 19.98 -17.50 9.10
CA ARG A 192 20.77 -16.31 9.41
C ARG A 192 21.28 -15.62 8.16
N MET A 193 21.22 -14.30 8.14
CA MET A 193 21.88 -13.45 7.15
C MET A 193 22.83 -12.48 7.83
N ASP A 194 24.00 -12.29 7.24
CA ASP A 194 25.03 -11.37 7.68
C ASP A 194 25.32 -10.35 6.55
N CYS A 195 25.48 -9.08 6.91
CA CYS A 195 25.92 -8.03 6.00
C CYS A 195 27.24 -7.45 6.51
N SER A 196 28.30 -7.62 5.72
CA SER A 196 29.67 -7.26 6.12
C SER A 196 29.86 -5.74 6.16
N ARG A 197 30.87 -5.29 6.91
CA ARG A 197 31.40 -3.93 6.82
C ARG A 197 31.75 -3.59 5.36
N ASP A 198 31.39 -2.38 4.93
CA ASP A 198 31.56 -1.89 3.55
C ASP A 198 30.78 -2.68 2.48
N GLY A 199 29.96 -3.66 2.88
CA GLY A 199 29.07 -4.40 1.99
C GLY A 199 28.00 -3.49 1.38
N PHE A 200 27.59 -3.79 0.15
CA PHE A 200 26.49 -3.10 -0.54
C PHE A 200 26.68 -1.57 -0.71
N PRO A 201 27.74 -1.11 -1.39
CA PRO A 201 28.10 0.32 -1.44
C PRO A 201 27.07 1.20 -2.17
N GLN A 202 26.21 0.63 -3.02
CA GLN A 202 25.20 1.36 -3.79
C GLN A 202 23.77 0.94 -3.49
N LEU A 203 23.54 0.07 -2.49
CA LEU A 203 22.21 -0.46 -2.22
C LEU A 203 21.31 0.66 -1.68
N GLN A 204 20.17 0.81 -2.31
CA GLN A 204 19.17 1.85 -2.08
C GLN A 204 17.90 1.25 -1.47
N LYS A 205 17.49 0.07 -1.95
CA LYS A 205 16.24 -0.57 -1.54
C LYS A 205 16.45 -2.05 -1.22
N LEU A 206 15.99 -2.45 -0.03
CA LEU A 206 16.06 -3.82 0.45
C LEU A 206 14.67 -4.27 0.92
N GLU A 207 14.13 -5.33 0.31
CA GLU A 207 12.82 -5.87 0.62
C GLU A 207 12.89 -7.37 0.92
N PHE A 208 12.30 -7.76 2.04
CA PHE A 208 12.12 -9.15 2.45
C PHE A 208 10.62 -9.43 2.61
N TYR A 209 10.15 -10.53 2.05
CA TYR A 209 8.75 -10.94 2.15
C TYR A 209 8.66 -12.46 2.28
N GLY A 210 7.99 -12.96 3.33
CA GLY A 210 7.66 -14.38 3.44
C GLY A 210 8.88 -15.30 3.58
N LEU A 211 9.92 -14.85 4.30
CA LEU A 211 11.07 -15.69 4.66
C LEU A 211 10.77 -16.49 5.92
N GLU A 212 10.13 -17.65 5.75
CA GLU A 212 9.53 -18.45 6.85
C GLU A 212 10.55 -19.04 7.83
N GLU A 213 11.79 -19.26 7.41
CA GLU A 213 12.85 -19.90 8.22
C GLU A 213 13.89 -18.92 8.79
N TRP A 214 13.82 -17.65 8.40
CA TRP A 214 14.81 -16.64 8.77
C TRP A 214 14.62 -16.19 10.24
N GLU A 215 15.66 -16.34 11.06
CA GLU A 215 15.63 -16.12 12.51
C GLU A 215 16.50 -14.93 12.96
N GLU A 216 17.68 -14.76 12.35
CA GLU A 216 18.70 -13.78 12.78
C GLU A 216 19.20 -12.95 11.59
N TRP A 217 19.33 -11.63 11.81
CA TRP A 217 19.94 -10.71 10.85
C TRP A 217 21.01 -9.90 11.54
N ILE A 218 22.24 -9.94 11.02
CA ILE A 218 23.37 -9.16 11.52
C ILE A 218 23.80 -8.18 10.44
N VAL A 219 23.98 -6.93 10.85
CA VAL A 219 24.50 -5.85 10.00
C VAL A 219 25.68 -5.24 10.71
N GLU A 220 26.85 -5.30 10.09
CA GLU A 220 28.05 -4.65 10.63
C GLU A 220 28.02 -3.13 10.36
N GLU A 221 28.66 -2.36 11.24
CA GLU A 221 28.85 -0.91 11.04
C GLU A 221 29.59 -0.64 9.73
N GLY A 222 29.03 0.26 8.91
CA GLY A 222 29.54 0.61 7.58
C GLY A 222 28.85 -0.14 6.43
N SER A 223 27.97 -1.11 6.71
CA SER A 223 27.20 -1.80 5.68
C SER A 223 26.08 -0.91 5.10
N MET A 224 25.78 -1.08 3.81
CA MET A 224 24.65 -0.46 3.10
C MET A 224 24.54 1.07 3.31
N PRO A 225 25.60 1.86 3.06
CA PRO A 225 25.64 3.28 3.43
C PRO A 225 24.59 4.15 2.72
N LEU A 226 24.04 3.72 1.59
CA LEU A 226 23.08 4.47 0.77
C LEU A 226 21.63 3.92 0.85
N LEU A 227 21.35 3.01 1.79
CA LEU A 227 20.04 2.38 1.90
C LEU A 227 19.01 3.40 2.35
N HIS A 228 18.00 3.64 1.51
CA HIS A 228 16.91 4.59 1.76
C HIS A 228 15.59 3.91 2.14
N THR A 229 15.32 2.70 1.62
CA THR A 229 14.09 1.94 1.90
C THR A 229 14.42 0.54 2.39
N LEU A 230 13.85 0.19 3.55
CA LEU A 230 13.86 -1.15 4.11
C LEU A 230 12.42 -1.63 4.34
N ARG A 231 12.05 -2.76 3.72
CA ARG A 231 10.76 -3.42 3.97
C ARG A 231 10.94 -4.86 4.41
N ILE A 232 10.28 -5.23 5.50
CA ILE A 232 10.25 -6.61 6.01
C ILE A 232 8.80 -6.99 6.23
N ASP A 233 8.36 -8.06 5.58
CA ASP A 233 6.96 -8.48 5.56
C ASP A 233 6.83 -10.01 5.69
N TYR A 234 5.88 -10.50 6.47
CA TYR A 234 5.61 -11.94 6.64
C TYR A 234 6.84 -12.79 7.04
N CYS A 235 7.86 -12.22 7.68
CA CYS A 235 9.06 -12.94 8.16
C CYS A 235 8.86 -13.42 9.60
N ARG A 236 8.05 -14.48 9.78
CA ARG A 236 7.48 -14.87 11.08
C ARG A 236 8.49 -15.38 12.13
N LYS A 237 9.67 -15.86 11.74
CA LYS A 237 10.68 -16.36 12.68
C LYS A 237 11.75 -15.34 13.04
N LEU A 238 11.79 -14.20 12.34
CA LEU A 238 12.76 -13.15 12.63
C LEU A 238 12.48 -12.63 14.03
N LYS A 239 13.49 -12.60 14.90
CA LYS A 239 13.31 -12.27 16.31
C LYS A 239 13.42 -10.77 16.58
N GLU A 240 14.31 -10.08 15.89
CA GLU A 240 14.54 -8.65 16.06
C GLU A 240 15.20 -8.06 14.81
N LEU A 241 15.23 -6.73 14.72
CA LEU A 241 16.04 -6.06 13.72
C LEU A 241 17.53 -6.07 14.15
N PRO A 242 18.49 -5.90 13.24
CA PRO A 242 19.89 -5.80 13.62
C PRO A 242 20.18 -4.49 14.33
N ASP A 243 20.96 -4.57 15.41
CA ASP A 243 21.57 -3.42 16.08
C ASP A 243 22.33 -2.50 15.12
N GLY A 244 22.89 -3.06 14.03
CA GLY A 244 23.63 -2.33 13.02
C GLY A 244 22.79 -1.34 12.20
N LEU A 245 21.46 -1.47 12.20
CA LEU A 245 20.59 -0.52 11.48
C LEU A 245 20.83 0.91 11.93
N ARG A 246 21.13 1.15 13.22
CA ARG A 246 21.41 2.50 13.75
C ARG A 246 22.48 3.29 12.99
N PHE A 247 23.40 2.60 12.32
CA PHE A 247 24.49 3.21 11.56
C PHE A 247 24.10 3.56 10.11
N ILE A 248 22.94 3.12 9.63
CA ILE A 248 22.43 3.38 8.28
C ILE A 248 21.78 4.76 8.24
N THR A 249 22.61 5.80 8.12
CA THR A 249 22.16 7.19 8.24
C THR A 249 21.28 7.69 7.11
N ASN A 250 21.23 7.02 5.96
CA ASN A 250 20.38 7.41 4.82
C ASN A 250 19.00 6.73 4.82
N LEU A 251 18.67 5.90 5.82
CA LEU A 251 17.38 5.20 5.83
C LEU A 251 16.25 6.20 6.09
N GLU A 252 15.42 6.43 5.08
CA GLU A 252 14.28 7.35 5.12
C GLU A 252 12.95 6.62 5.34
N ASP A 253 12.80 5.40 4.82
CA ASP A 253 11.56 4.63 4.83
C ASP A 253 11.76 3.24 5.46
N LEU A 254 11.10 3.02 6.60
CA LEU A 254 11.06 1.73 7.28
C LEU A 254 9.64 1.17 7.32
N SER A 255 9.47 -0.05 6.78
CA SER A 255 8.19 -0.77 6.81
C SER A 255 8.40 -2.17 7.39
N VAL A 256 7.71 -2.50 8.49
CA VAL A 256 7.74 -3.84 9.11
C VAL A 256 6.31 -4.34 9.27
N LYS A 257 6.01 -5.53 8.75
CA LYS A 257 4.64 -6.02 8.60
C LYS A 257 4.50 -7.52 8.89
N TYR A 258 3.41 -7.92 9.55
CA TYR A 258 3.00 -9.32 9.72
C TYR A 258 4.12 -10.22 10.25
N MET A 259 4.77 -9.76 11.32
CA MET A 259 5.88 -10.47 11.99
C MET A 259 5.32 -11.54 12.93
N GLY A 260 6.17 -12.46 13.42
CA GLY A 260 5.71 -13.50 14.35
C GLY A 260 5.54 -13.02 15.79
N ASP A 261 4.87 -13.82 16.61
CA ASP A 261 4.61 -13.50 18.03
C ASP A 261 5.89 -13.33 18.88
N GLU A 262 6.99 -13.97 18.46
CA GLU A 262 8.31 -13.85 19.11
C GLU A 262 9.09 -12.62 18.64
N PHE A 263 8.62 -11.91 17.61
CA PHE A 263 9.30 -10.71 17.11
C PHE A 263 9.24 -9.61 18.15
N ASN A 264 10.41 -9.22 18.63
CA ASN A 264 10.59 -8.10 19.55
C ASN A 264 11.21 -6.94 18.78
N LEU A 265 10.37 -6.03 18.28
CA LEU A 265 10.86 -4.76 17.79
C LEU A 265 11.34 -3.94 18.99
N ARG A 266 12.64 -4.05 19.30
CA ARG A 266 13.29 -3.23 20.31
C ARG A 266 13.32 -1.80 19.85
N LEU A 267 12.31 -1.04 20.22
CA LEU A 267 12.43 0.40 20.18
C LEU A 267 13.22 0.78 21.43
N SER A 268 14.49 1.11 21.26
CA SER A 268 15.30 1.72 22.31
C SER A 268 16.05 2.92 21.73
N GLU A 269 16.47 3.82 22.61
CA GLU A 269 17.15 5.04 22.19
C GLU A 269 18.43 4.71 21.39
N GLY A 270 18.52 5.25 20.17
CA GLY A 270 19.66 5.01 19.28
C GLY A 270 19.64 3.67 18.55
N TYR A 271 18.53 2.91 18.55
CA TYR A 271 18.40 1.66 17.78
C TYR A 271 17.92 1.89 16.34
N LEU A 272 17.01 2.86 16.14
CA LEU A 272 16.53 3.24 14.80
C LEU A 272 17.43 4.34 14.17
N PRO A 273 17.58 4.34 12.83
CA PRO A 273 18.25 5.42 12.12
C PRO A 273 17.64 6.80 12.37
N SER A 274 18.48 7.81 12.54
CA SER A 274 18.07 9.17 12.90
C SER A 274 17.37 9.96 11.78
N HIS A 275 17.58 9.60 10.51
CA HIS A 275 17.02 10.31 9.34
C HIS A 275 15.70 9.72 8.82
N LEU A 276 15.09 8.79 9.56
CA LEU A 276 13.81 8.22 9.18
C LEU A 276 12.76 9.31 9.00
N THR A 277 12.08 9.28 7.84
CA THR A 277 10.98 10.17 7.49
C THR A 277 9.64 9.47 7.53
N THR A 278 9.62 8.16 7.27
CA THR A 278 8.42 7.33 7.36
C THR A 278 8.65 6.04 8.14
N ILE A 279 7.69 5.71 9.00
CA ILE A 279 7.64 4.43 9.71
C ILE A 279 6.25 3.82 9.55
N PHE A 280 6.21 2.61 9.02
CA PHE A 280 4.97 1.85 8.83
C PHE A 280 5.07 0.48 9.51
N LEU A 281 4.35 0.33 10.62
CA LEU A 281 4.27 -0.92 11.37
C LEU A 281 2.87 -1.53 11.20
N ILE A 282 2.82 -2.81 10.80
CA ILE A 282 1.58 -3.61 10.76
C ILE A 282 1.81 -4.92 11.51
N ASP A 283 0.95 -5.29 12.45
CA ASP A 283 0.96 -6.64 13.06
C ASP A 283 2.36 -7.02 13.58
N CYS A 284 2.92 -6.09 14.37
CA CYS A 284 4.26 -6.15 14.98
C CYS A 284 4.21 -6.40 16.51
N HIS A 285 3.02 -6.40 17.12
CA HIS A 285 2.79 -6.75 18.52
C HIS A 285 3.60 -5.97 19.57
N LEU A 286 3.93 -4.69 19.34
CA LEU A 286 4.63 -3.85 20.31
C LEU A 286 3.85 -3.77 21.63
N LYS A 287 4.50 -4.13 22.75
CA LYS A 287 3.89 -4.09 24.08
C LYS A 287 4.13 -2.76 24.80
N GLU A 288 5.29 -2.17 24.58
CA GLU A 288 5.69 -0.87 25.13
C GLU A 288 5.26 0.26 24.20
N ASP A 289 5.04 1.44 24.78
CA ASP A 289 4.68 2.64 24.05
C ASP A 289 5.82 3.01 23.07
N PRO A 290 5.56 3.03 21.75
CA PRO A 290 6.58 3.38 20.78
C PRO A 290 6.90 4.89 20.77
N MET A 291 6.00 5.74 21.25
CA MET A 291 6.09 7.19 21.07
C MET A 291 7.35 7.83 21.69
N PRO A 292 7.82 7.47 22.89
CA PRO A 292 9.04 8.04 23.49
C PRO A 292 10.32 7.87 22.66
N ILE A 293 10.32 6.94 21.71
CA ILE A 293 11.46 6.66 20.84
C ILE A 293 11.21 7.24 19.46
N LEU A 294 10.00 7.06 18.91
CA LEU A 294 9.63 7.63 17.62
C LEU A 294 9.67 9.17 17.64
N GLU A 295 9.29 9.80 18.75
CA GLU A 295 9.24 11.27 18.86
C GLU A 295 10.62 11.93 18.85
N LYS A 296 11.68 11.17 19.16
CA LYS A 296 13.08 11.60 19.10
C LYS A 296 13.64 11.60 17.67
N LEU A 297 12.93 10.99 16.70
CA LEU A 297 13.32 10.99 15.30
C LEU A 297 12.90 12.30 14.63
N LEU A 298 13.81 13.28 14.64
CA LEU A 298 13.52 14.69 14.31
C LEU A 298 13.06 14.91 12.86
N HIS A 299 13.31 13.95 11.97
CA HIS A 299 12.95 14.03 10.54
C HIS A 299 11.65 13.29 10.20
N LEU A 300 11.01 12.66 11.18
CA LEU A 300 9.84 11.80 10.98
C LEU A 300 8.61 12.63 10.59
N LYS A 301 8.01 12.30 9.44
CA LYS A 301 6.88 13.00 8.82
C LYS A 301 5.62 12.16 8.77
N ASP A 302 5.74 10.84 8.64
CA ASP A 302 4.61 9.91 8.52
C ASP A 302 4.80 8.70 9.44
N VAL A 303 3.90 8.54 10.41
CA VAL A 303 3.86 7.39 11.32
C VAL A 303 2.55 6.65 11.15
N ARG A 304 2.64 5.35 10.83
CA ARG A 304 1.48 4.49 10.64
C ARG A 304 1.61 3.23 11.47
N LEU A 305 0.69 3.06 12.41
CA LEU A 305 0.55 1.90 13.27
C LEU A 305 -0.77 1.21 12.93
N LYS A 306 -0.72 0.04 12.29
CA LYS A 306 -1.92 -0.69 11.85
C LYS A 306 -1.98 -2.13 12.37
N SER A 307 -3.19 -2.66 12.49
CA SER A 307 -3.54 -4.05 12.79
C SER A 307 -2.64 -4.68 13.85
N LYS A 308 -2.94 -4.55 15.14
CA LYS A 308 -2.12 -5.14 16.24
C LYS A 308 -0.63 -4.78 16.19
N SER A 309 -0.24 -3.68 15.54
CA SER A 309 1.14 -3.17 15.62
C SER A 309 1.52 -2.74 17.03
N PHE A 310 0.53 -2.31 17.83
CA PHE A 310 0.66 -2.01 19.25
C PHE A 310 -0.43 -2.74 20.04
N CYS A 311 0.00 -3.50 21.04
CA CYS A 311 -0.80 -4.30 21.96
C CYS A 311 -0.76 -3.75 23.39
N GLY A 312 -0.09 -2.61 23.63
CA GLY A 312 -0.13 -1.91 24.89
C GLY A 312 -1.44 -1.13 25.08
N ARG A 313 -1.63 -0.58 26.29
CA ARG A 313 -2.87 0.14 26.66
C ARG A 313 -2.77 1.64 26.54
N ARG A 314 -1.56 2.21 26.65
CA ARG A 314 -1.36 3.65 26.78
C ARG A 314 -0.25 4.15 25.88
N MET A 315 -0.48 5.27 25.21
CA MET A 315 0.54 6.02 24.47
C MET A 315 0.64 7.46 24.98
N VAL A 316 1.85 8.01 24.99
CA VAL A 316 2.15 9.38 25.39
C VAL A 316 2.97 10.08 24.31
N CYS A 317 2.49 11.21 23.81
CA CYS A 317 3.30 12.11 22.99
C CYS A 317 3.77 13.27 23.88
N SER A 318 5.08 13.34 24.11
CA SER A 318 5.70 14.29 25.03
C SER A 318 5.79 15.69 24.43
N ARG A 319 5.94 16.70 25.29
CA ARG A 319 6.25 18.08 24.87
C ARG A 319 7.48 18.10 23.95
N ASP A 320 7.41 18.91 22.90
CA ASP A 320 8.42 19.04 21.85
C ASP A 320 8.69 17.77 21.03
N GLY A 321 7.96 16.68 21.29
CA GLY A 321 8.01 15.44 20.53
C GLY A 321 7.45 15.62 19.11
N PHE A 322 8.02 14.89 18.15
CA PHE A 322 7.59 14.86 16.75
C PHE A 322 7.60 16.24 16.05
N PRO A 323 8.75 16.93 15.95
CA PRO A 323 8.82 18.30 15.44
C PRO A 323 8.45 18.47 13.96
N GLN A 324 8.50 17.38 13.17
CA GLN A 324 8.24 17.39 11.72
C GLN A 324 7.07 16.52 11.29
N LEU A 325 6.34 15.90 12.24
CA LEU A 325 5.28 14.94 11.92
C LEU A 325 4.11 15.63 11.23
N GLN A 326 3.69 15.10 10.08
CA GLN A 326 2.60 15.64 9.27
C GLN A 326 1.39 14.69 9.22
N THR A 327 1.65 13.38 9.26
CA THR A 327 0.63 12.34 9.21
C THR A 327 0.83 11.36 10.36
N LEU A 328 -0.25 11.10 11.09
CA LEU A 328 -0.31 10.08 12.12
C LEU A 328 -1.53 9.18 11.88
N GLU A 329 -1.31 7.89 11.71
CA GLU A 329 -2.36 6.91 11.43
C GLU A 329 -2.33 5.76 12.42
N PHE A 330 -3.43 5.57 13.14
CA PHE A 330 -3.72 4.44 14.00
C PHE A 330 -4.88 3.64 13.40
N ARG A 331 -4.67 2.36 13.10
CA ARG A 331 -5.73 1.49 12.59
C ARG A 331 -5.74 0.12 13.26
N GLY A 332 -6.86 -0.33 13.83
CA GLY A 332 -6.96 -1.69 14.36
C GLY A 332 -6.05 -1.94 15.57
N LEU A 333 -5.88 -0.95 16.44
CA LEU A 333 -5.20 -1.09 17.73
C LEU A 333 -6.22 -1.51 18.79
N GLU A 334 -6.42 -2.82 18.93
CA GLU A 334 -7.54 -3.40 19.70
C GLU A 334 -7.40 -3.23 21.23
N GLU A 335 -6.17 -3.17 21.73
CA GLU A 335 -5.87 -3.08 23.18
C GLU A 335 -5.64 -1.65 23.69
N TRP A 336 -5.57 -0.67 22.78
CA TRP A 336 -5.26 0.72 23.11
C TRP A 336 -6.45 1.40 23.80
N GLU A 337 -6.24 1.88 25.03
CA GLU A 337 -7.27 2.42 25.93
C GLU A 337 -7.10 3.93 26.18
N GLU A 338 -5.87 4.41 26.26
CA GLU A 338 -5.55 5.79 26.66
C GLU A 338 -4.49 6.42 25.74
N TRP A 339 -4.74 7.65 25.31
CA TRP A 339 -3.77 8.48 24.61
C TRP A 339 -3.56 9.76 25.40
N ILE A 340 -2.31 10.14 25.63
CA ILE A 340 -1.93 11.39 26.29
C ILE A 340 -1.13 12.22 25.30
N ILE A 341 -1.53 13.48 25.14
CA ILE A 341 -0.86 14.45 24.27
C ILE A 341 -0.48 15.63 25.14
N GLU A 342 0.82 15.86 25.32
CA GLU A 342 1.31 17.02 26.05
C GLU A 342 1.30 18.28 25.16
N GLU A 343 1.08 19.43 25.78
CA GLU A 343 1.16 20.72 25.11
C GLU A 343 2.55 20.95 24.50
N GLY A 344 2.60 21.28 23.21
CA GLY A 344 3.82 21.45 22.43
C GLY A 344 4.21 20.24 21.57
N SER A 345 3.52 19.11 21.71
CA SER A 345 3.76 17.93 20.85
C SER A 345 3.21 18.12 19.43
N MET A 346 3.87 17.48 18.45
CA MET A 346 3.42 17.37 17.05
C MET A 346 2.99 18.71 16.40
N PRO A 347 3.83 19.77 16.43
CA PRO A 347 3.44 21.13 16.03
C PRO A 347 3.10 21.30 14.54
N LEU A 348 3.41 20.31 13.70
CA LEU A 348 3.18 20.33 12.25
C LEU A 348 2.19 19.26 11.76
N LEU A 349 1.53 18.53 12.67
CA LEU A 349 0.60 17.46 12.32
C LEU A 349 -0.59 18.02 11.55
N ARG A 350 -0.81 17.53 10.31
CA ARG A 350 -1.86 17.99 9.40
C ARG A 350 -3.03 17.02 9.33
N THR A 351 -2.74 15.72 9.41
CA THR A 351 -3.72 14.67 9.17
C THR A 351 -3.61 13.59 10.24
N LEU A 352 -4.73 13.31 10.90
CA LEU A 352 -4.85 12.28 11.93
C LEU A 352 -5.93 11.26 11.54
N TRP A 353 -5.54 9.99 11.51
CA TRP A 353 -6.44 8.85 11.27
C TRP A 353 -6.51 7.97 12.50
N ILE A 354 -7.71 7.70 12.98
CA ILE A 354 -7.99 6.75 14.06
C ILE A 354 -9.11 5.83 13.60
N GLN A 355 -8.79 4.59 13.22
CA GLN A 355 -9.77 3.63 12.71
C GLN A 355 -9.72 2.30 13.48
N SER A 356 -10.86 1.67 13.74
CA SER A 356 -10.95 0.33 14.34
C SER A 356 -10.23 0.21 15.70
N CYS A 357 -10.10 1.31 16.46
CA CYS A 357 -9.46 1.35 17.79
C CYS A 357 -10.53 1.30 18.89
N ARG A 358 -11.08 0.10 19.14
CA ARG A 358 -12.36 -0.09 19.85
C ARG A 358 -12.33 0.22 21.35
N LYS A 359 -11.16 0.11 22.00
CA LYS A 359 -11.00 0.37 23.44
C LYS A 359 -10.66 1.82 23.76
N LEU A 360 -10.24 2.62 22.77
CA LEU A 360 -10.04 4.05 22.93
C LEU A 360 -11.43 4.71 22.99
N LYS A 361 -11.82 5.16 24.18
CA LYS A 361 -13.19 5.67 24.41
C LYS A 361 -13.32 7.16 24.13
N GLU A 362 -12.22 7.91 24.20
CA GLU A 362 -12.25 9.38 24.13
C GLU A 362 -11.02 9.88 23.36
N ILE A 363 -11.19 10.96 22.60
CA ILE A 363 -10.07 11.71 22.03
C ILE A 363 -9.39 12.49 23.16
N PRO A 364 -8.05 12.49 23.26
CA PRO A 364 -7.35 13.23 24.30
C PRO A 364 -7.63 14.73 24.21
N ASP A 365 -7.86 15.36 25.36
CA ASP A 365 -8.02 16.82 25.48
C ASP A 365 -6.79 17.57 24.93
N GLY A 366 -5.60 16.97 24.99
CA GLY A 366 -4.37 17.55 24.46
C GLY A 366 -4.39 17.78 22.94
N LEU A 367 -5.29 17.12 22.20
CA LEU A 367 -5.43 17.32 20.74
C LEU A 367 -5.79 18.78 20.39
N ARG A 368 -6.45 19.51 21.30
CA ARG A 368 -6.79 20.93 21.12
C ARG A 368 -5.58 21.83 20.93
N PHE A 369 -4.41 21.41 21.41
CA PHE A 369 -3.16 22.17 21.30
C PHE A 369 -2.50 22.03 19.92
N ILE A 370 -2.96 21.08 19.10
CA ILE A 370 -2.41 20.83 17.75
C ILE A 370 -3.09 21.76 16.74
N THR A 371 -2.67 23.03 16.72
CA THR A 371 -3.24 24.06 15.83
C THR A 371 -2.93 23.85 14.35
N SER A 372 -2.04 22.92 14.01
CA SER A 372 -1.72 22.55 12.63
C SER A 372 -2.66 21.50 12.04
N LEU A 373 -3.54 20.89 12.83
CA LEU A 373 -4.37 19.76 12.39
C LEU A 373 -5.53 20.26 11.49
N HIS A 374 -5.55 19.79 10.25
CA HIS A 374 -6.55 20.18 9.25
C HIS A 374 -7.59 19.08 9.02
N ASP A 375 -7.14 17.82 8.98
CA ASP A 375 -7.96 16.67 8.64
C ASP A 375 -7.99 15.65 9.79
N LEU A 376 -9.19 15.43 10.33
CA LEU A 376 -9.43 14.40 11.35
C LEU A 376 -10.37 13.32 10.79
N ILE A 377 -9.87 12.09 10.72
CA ILE A 377 -10.64 10.92 10.29
C ILE A 377 -10.75 9.94 11.45
N VAL A 378 -11.97 9.69 11.90
CA VAL A 378 -12.28 8.74 12.97
C VAL A 378 -13.23 7.67 12.43
N GLY A 379 -12.87 6.40 12.62
CA GLY A 379 -13.51 5.25 11.99
C GLY A 379 -13.70 4.07 12.94
N GLU A 380 -14.77 3.30 12.83
CA GLU A 380 -14.97 1.99 13.48
C GLU A 380 -14.56 1.96 14.96
N SER A 381 -14.89 3.01 15.70
CA SER A 381 -14.41 3.25 17.07
C SER A 381 -15.53 3.81 17.93
N SER A 382 -15.63 3.38 19.19
CA SER A 382 -16.66 3.87 20.12
C SER A 382 -16.26 5.20 20.77
N ILE A 383 -15.57 6.05 20.01
CA ILE A 383 -14.96 7.28 20.51
C ILE A 383 -16.04 8.33 20.75
N ARG A 384 -16.04 8.90 21.96
CA ARG A 384 -16.84 10.08 22.30
C ARG A 384 -16.07 11.33 21.91
N LEU A 385 -16.79 12.27 21.29
CA LEU A 385 -16.29 13.62 21.03
C LEU A 385 -16.69 14.53 22.20
N SER A 386 -15.79 15.40 22.63
CA SER A 386 -16.08 16.46 23.59
C SER A 386 -15.81 17.83 22.96
N GLU A 387 -16.48 18.87 23.46
CA GLU A 387 -16.29 20.24 22.95
C GLU A 387 -14.88 20.77 23.17
N THR A 388 -14.18 20.24 24.18
CA THR A 388 -12.89 20.77 24.63
C THR A 388 -11.68 20.11 24.00
N CYS A 389 -11.85 19.01 23.27
CA CYS A 389 -10.72 18.21 22.78
C CYS A 389 -10.31 18.52 21.34
N LEU A 390 -11.19 19.08 20.50
CA LEU A 390 -10.91 19.29 19.08
C LEU A 390 -10.20 20.64 18.82
N PRO A 391 -9.14 20.68 17.98
CA PRO A 391 -8.46 21.92 17.64
C PRO A 391 -9.32 22.83 16.74
N SER A 392 -9.25 24.14 16.99
CA SER A 392 -10.09 25.14 16.31
C SER A 392 -9.78 25.32 14.81
N CYS A 393 -8.59 24.90 14.36
CA CYS A 393 -8.12 25.04 12.97
C CYS A 393 -8.60 23.92 12.04
N LEU A 394 -9.35 22.94 12.53
CA LEU A 394 -9.86 21.83 11.72
C LEU A 394 -10.68 22.34 10.53
N THR A 395 -10.34 21.84 9.34
CA THR A 395 -11.06 22.15 8.09
C THR A 395 -11.92 20.98 7.64
N THR A 396 -11.54 19.76 7.97
CA THR A 396 -12.24 18.53 7.56
C THR A 396 -12.41 17.61 8.76
N ILE A 397 -13.63 17.10 8.94
CA ILE A 397 -13.88 15.98 9.84
C ILE A 397 -14.66 14.88 9.13
N GLN A 398 -14.18 13.64 9.29
CA GLN A 398 -14.87 12.47 8.77
C GLN A 398 -15.06 11.44 9.88
N LEU A 399 -16.32 11.08 10.13
CA LEU A 399 -16.71 10.07 11.11
C LEU A 399 -17.35 8.89 10.39
N HIS A 400 -16.78 7.69 10.56
CA HIS A 400 -17.23 6.46 9.91
C HIS A 400 -17.47 5.39 10.98
N GLU A 401 -18.63 4.74 11.04
CA GLU A 401 -18.87 3.62 11.98
C GLU A 401 -18.56 3.93 13.47
N CYS A 402 -18.65 5.20 13.88
CA CYS A 402 -18.37 5.65 15.25
C CYS A 402 -19.47 5.31 16.27
N CYS A 403 -20.66 4.94 15.78
CA CYS A 403 -21.82 4.62 16.61
C CYS A 403 -22.23 5.71 17.64
N LEU A 404 -22.06 6.99 17.31
CA LEU A 404 -22.40 8.10 18.22
C LEU A 404 -23.88 8.05 18.60
N THR A 405 -24.17 8.07 19.90
CA THR A 405 -25.56 8.09 20.39
C THR A 405 -26.13 9.50 20.52
N GLU A 406 -25.25 10.48 20.67
CA GLU A 406 -25.56 11.90 20.80
C GLU A 406 -25.33 12.64 19.46
N ASP A 407 -26.02 13.76 19.28
CA ASP A 407 -25.86 14.62 18.10
C ASP A 407 -24.47 15.26 18.10
N PRO A 408 -23.62 15.04 17.08
CA PRO A 408 -22.31 15.67 17.01
C PRO A 408 -22.37 17.14 16.61
N MET A 409 -23.47 17.63 16.02
CA MET A 409 -23.55 18.98 15.45
C MET A 409 -23.27 20.10 16.46
N PRO A 410 -23.78 20.08 17.72
CA PRO A 410 -23.47 21.11 18.71
C PRO A 410 -21.97 21.24 19.06
N ILE A 411 -21.20 20.16 18.86
CA ILE A 411 -19.74 20.15 19.04
C ILE A 411 -19.08 20.68 17.76
N LEU A 412 -19.47 20.12 16.61
CA LEU A 412 -18.81 20.43 15.33
C LEU A 412 -19.09 21.84 14.84
N GLU A 413 -20.26 22.42 15.14
CA GLU A 413 -20.63 23.77 14.69
C GLU A 413 -19.82 24.88 15.36
N LYS A 414 -19.16 24.57 16.49
CA LYS A 414 -18.24 25.46 17.19
C LYS A 414 -16.87 25.57 16.49
N LEU A 415 -16.56 24.66 15.56
CA LEU A 415 -15.33 24.69 14.77
C LEU A 415 -15.48 25.67 13.60
N LEU A 416 -15.12 26.93 13.83
CA LEU A 416 -15.41 28.04 12.92
C LEU A 416 -14.70 27.97 11.55
N HIS A 417 -13.65 27.15 11.44
CA HIS A 417 -12.88 26.95 10.20
C HIS A 417 -13.27 25.68 9.43
N LEU A 418 -14.27 24.94 9.93
CA LEU A 418 -14.69 23.67 9.34
C LEU A 418 -15.37 23.92 7.99
N LYS A 419 -14.80 23.33 6.93
CA LYS A 419 -15.26 23.43 5.54
C LYS A 419 -15.98 22.17 5.08
N GLU A 420 -15.65 21.03 5.68
CA GLU A 420 -16.18 19.74 5.27
C GLU A 420 -16.50 18.84 6.46
N VAL A 421 -17.73 18.35 6.50
CA VAL A 421 -18.20 17.36 7.47
C VAL A 421 -18.72 16.14 6.71
N ARG A 422 -18.20 14.96 7.05
CA ARG A 422 -18.71 13.68 6.52
C ARG A 422 -19.08 12.74 7.66
N LEU A 423 -20.34 12.37 7.74
CA LEU A 423 -20.85 11.33 8.62
C LEU A 423 -21.25 10.12 7.77
N LYS A 424 -20.48 9.03 7.84
CA LYS A 424 -20.68 7.85 7.00
C LYS A 424 -20.90 6.58 7.82
N ASN A 425 -21.58 5.60 7.22
CA ASN A 425 -21.75 4.23 7.69
C ASN A 425 -22.04 4.14 9.20
N ASN A 426 -23.29 4.31 9.64
CA ASN A 426 -23.64 4.19 11.07
C ASN A 426 -22.76 5.02 12.04
N SER A 427 -22.18 6.14 11.60
CA SER A 427 -21.42 7.02 12.49
C SER A 427 -22.31 7.67 13.56
N LEU A 428 -23.61 7.77 13.30
CA LEU A 428 -24.63 8.25 14.22
C LEU A 428 -25.76 7.20 14.38
N TYR A 429 -26.03 6.83 15.63
CA TYR A 429 -27.25 6.12 16.09
C TYR A 429 -28.27 7.06 16.74
N GLY A 430 -27.88 8.31 17.02
CA GLY A 430 -28.82 9.37 17.39
C GLY A 430 -29.93 9.54 16.35
N ARG A 431 -31.16 9.73 16.80
CA ARG A 431 -32.34 9.84 15.92
C ARG A 431 -32.54 11.25 15.35
N ARG A 432 -31.93 12.25 15.97
CA ARG A 432 -32.17 13.66 15.68
C ARG A 432 -30.84 14.41 15.59
N MET A 433 -30.73 15.28 14.59
CA MET A 433 -29.63 16.25 14.46
C MET A 433 -30.19 17.67 14.38
N VAL A 434 -29.50 18.62 15.02
CA VAL A 434 -29.85 20.03 15.03
C VAL A 434 -28.62 20.85 14.63
N CYS A 435 -28.78 21.68 13.61
CA CYS A 435 -27.79 22.72 13.28
C CYS A 435 -28.34 24.07 13.74
N SER A 436 -27.64 24.70 14.68
CA SER A 436 -28.08 25.93 15.35
C SER A 436 -27.94 27.15 14.44
N ARG A 437 -28.65 28.23 14.79
CA ARG A 437 -28.45 29.55 14.19
C ARG A 437 -26.98 29.95 14.33
N ASP A 438 -26.42 30.52 13.26
CA ASP A 438 -25.00 30.92 13.15
C ASP A 438 -24.00 29.75 13.24
N GLY A 439 -24.48 28.50 13.32
CA GLY A 439 -23.64 27.31 13.28
C GLY A 439 -22.99 27.09 11.92
N PHE A 440 -21.77 26.54 11.93
CA PHE A 440 -21.01 26.19 10.71
C PHE A 440 -20.78 27.36 9.73
N PRO A 441 -20.10 28.44 10.15
CA PRO A 441 -19.99 29.66 9.35
C PRO A 441 -19.19 29.50 8.04
N GLN A 442 -18.31 28.51 7.94
CA GLN A 442 -17.46 28.25 6.78
C GLN A 442 -17.72 26.91 6.06
N LEU A 443 -18.77 26.18 6.47
CA LEU A 443 -19.01 24.84 5.92
C LEU A 443 -19.44 24.92 4.46
N GLN A 444 -18.75 24.19 3.60
CA GLN A 444 -18.96 24.15 2.14
C GLN A 444 -19.54 22.82 1.69
N THR A 445 -19.16 21.73 2.35
CA THR A 445 -19.57 20.36 2.00
C THR A 445 -20.10 19.64 3.24
N LEU A 446 -21.32 19.11 3.12
CA LEU A 446 -21.94 18.26 4.13
C LEU A 446 -22.36 16.92 3.50
N GLU A 447 -21.82 15.82 4.01
CA GLU A 447 -22.12 14.48 3.52
C GLU A 447 -22.65 13.59 4.65
N PHE A 448 -23.84 13.03 4.43
CA PHE A 448 -24.43 11.97 5.22
C PHE A 448 -24.54 10.72 4.37
N ASP A 449 -23.97 9.61 4.81
CA ASP A 449 -24.06 8.32 4.10
C ASP A 449 -24.33 7.19 5.08
N GLY A 450 -25.36 6.39 4.87
CA GLY A 450 -25.57 5.17 5.64
C GLY A 450 -25.96 5.41 7.10
N LEU A 451 -26.62 6.52 7.44
CA LEU A 451 -27.13 6.80 8.79
C LEU A 451 -28.50 6.11 8.99
N LYS A 452 -28.48 4.87 9.49
CA LYS A 452 -29.67 3.99 9.48
C LYS A 452 -30.74 4.35 10.50
N GLU A 453 -30.35 4.98 11.62
CA GLU A 453 -31.26 5.32 12.73
C GLU A 453 -31.70 6.78 12.74
N TRP A 454 -31.16 7.61 11.84
CA TRP A 454 -31.46 9.02 11.77
C TRP A 454 -32.87 9.27 11.23
N GLU A 455 -33.72 9.95 12.02
CA GLU A 455 -35.13 10.17 11.73
C GLU A 455 -35.48 11.64 11.45
N GLU A 456 -34.84 12.57 12.16
CA GLU A 456 -35.18 13.98 12.19
C GLU A 456 -33.95 14.87 12.02
N TRP A 457 -34.07 15.88 11.16
CA TRP A 457 -33.06 16.90 10.97
C TRP A 457 -33.71 18.27 11.11
N ILE A 458 -33.10 19.13 11.93
CA ILE A 458 -33.54 20.50 12.16
C ILE A 458 -32.40 21.43 11.77
N ILE A 459 -32.71 22.45 10.98
CA ILE A 459 -31.80 23.53 10.64
C ILE A 459 -32.48 24.83 11.05
N GLU A 460 -31.84 25.59 11.94
CA GLU A 460 -32.31 26.93 12.30
C GLU A 460 -31.94 27.96 11.23
N GLU A 461 -32.76 28.99 11.08
CA GLU A 461 -32.50 30.09 10.15
C GLU A 461 -31.19 30.80 10.52
N GLY A 462 -30.28 30.91 9.55
CA GLY A 462 -28.93 31.47 9.71
C GLY A 462 -27.81 30.42 9.76
N SER A 463 -28.13 29.13 9.84
CA SER A 463 -27.14 28.05 9.85
C SER A 463 -26.49 27.81 8.48
N MET A 464 -25.21 27.43 8.47
CA MET A 464 -24.46 26.99 7.27
C MET A 464 -24.55 27.96 6.06
N PRO A 465 -24.24 29.25 6.21
CA PRO A 465 -24.46 30.26 5.17
C PRO A 465 -23.66 30.05 3.88
N LEU A 466 -22.58 29.26 3.92
CA LEU A 466 -21.67 28.99 2.79
C LEU A 466 -21.74 27.55 2.27
N LEU A 467 -22.79 26.79 2.57
CA LEU A 467 -22.89 25.40 2.15
C LEU A 467 -23.22 25.31 0.65
N HIS A 468 -22.31 24.73 -0.13
CA HIS A 468 -22.44 24.58 -1.60
C HIS A 468 -22.90 23.18 -2.00
N THR A 469 -22.46 22.14 -1.26
CA THR A 469 -22.73 20.73 -1.59
C THR A 469 -23.33 20.00 -0.40
N LEU A 470 -24.52 19.44 -0.60
CA LEU A 470 -25.19 18.54 0.33
C LEU A 470 -25.41 17.17 -0.33
N SER A 471 -24.89 16.11 0.29
CA SER A 471 -25.10 14.73 -0.15
C SER A 471 -25.71 13.92 0.98
N ILE A 472 -26.87 13.32 0.72
CA ILE A 472 -27.55 12.41 1.65
C ILE A 472 -27.77 11.07 0.95
N ARG A 473 -27.15 10.02 1.45
CA ARG A 473 -27.19 8.68 0.84
C ARG A 473 -27.54 7.62 1.86
N SER A 474 -28.31 6.62 1.47
CA SER A 474 -28.57 5.42 2.28
C SER A 474 -29.08 5.72 3.70
N CYS A 475 -29.94 6.74 3.86
CA CYS A 475 -30.51 7.15 5.17
C CYS A 475 -32.03 6.85 5.20
N PRO A 476 -32.45 5.58 5.38
CA PRO A 476 -33.81 5.14 5.10
C PRO A 476 -34.87 5.61 6.10
N LYS A 477 -34.48 6.01 7.32
CA LYS A 477 -35.42 6.46 8.36
C LYS A 477 -35.67 7.97 8.37
N LEU A 478 -34.90 8.75 7.61
CA LEU A 478 -35.09 10.18 7.52
C LEU A 478 -36.46 10.48 6.91
N LYS A 479 -37.32 11.18 7.64
CA LYS A 479 -38.74 11.36 7.26
C LYS A 479 -38.93 12.42 6.18
N GLU A 480 -38.17 13.50 6.28
CA GLU A 480 -38.20 14.66 5.39
C GLU A 480 -36.94 15.51 5.53
N LEU A 481 -36.70 16.41 4.55
CA LEU A 481 -35.66 17.43 4.67
C LEU A 481 -36.13 18.55 5.63
N PRO A 482 -35.22 19.16 6.39
CA PRO A 482 -35.53 20.26 7.30
C PRO A 482 -36.12 21.45 6.54
N ASP A 483 -37.14 22.10 7.12
CA ASP A 483 -37.70 23.33 6.57
C ASP A 483 -36.65 24.44 6.44
N GLY A 484 -35.66 24.47 7.34
CA GLY A 484 -34.57 25.43 7.32
C GLY A 484 -33.69 25.36 6.08
N LEU A 485 -33.71 24.25 5.33
CA LEU A 485 -32.94 24.10 4.09
C LEU A 485 -33.29 25.18 3.05
N ARG A 486 -34.52 25.71 3.07
CA ARG A 486 -34.96 26.78 2.17
C ARG A 486 -34.21 28.10 2.35
N PHE A 487 -33.52 28.28 3.48
CA PHE A 487 -32.76 29.49 3.79
C PHE A 487 -31.29 29.39 3.38
N ILE A 488 -30.80 28.20 2.98
CA ILE A 488 -29.41 27.98 2.54
C ILE A 488 -29.28 28.34 1.06
N THR A 489 -29.35 29.64 0.77
CA THR A 489 -29.34 30.17 -0.61
C THR A 489 -28.03 29.94 -1.36
N SER A 490 -26.95 29.59 -0.66
CA SER A 490 -25.66 29.21 -1.24
C SER A 490 -25.60 27.78 -1.79
N LEU A 491 -26.60 26.95 -1.53
CA LEU A 491 -26.60 25.54 -1.90
C LEU A 491 -26.73 25.35 -3.41
N GLU A 492 -25.64 24.88 -4.04
CA GLU A 492 -25.56 24.69 -5.49
C GLU A 492 -25.98 23.27 -5.91
N SER A 493 -25.66 22.28 -5.09
CA SER A 493 -25.85 20.87 -5.39
C SER A 493 -26.43 20.09 -4.21
N LEU A 494 -27.56 19.42 -4.45
CA LEU A 494 -28.17 18.44 -3.58
C LEU A 494 -28.21 17.07 -4.26
N THR A 495 -27.57 16.07 -3.64
CA THR A 495 -27.68 14.67 -4.06
C THR A 495 -28.39 13.86 -2.99
N CYS A 496 -29.50 13.22 -3.35
CA CYS A 496 -30.21 12.25 -2.52
C CYS A 496 -30.17 10.88 -3.20
N ARG A 497 -29.66 9.85 -2.52
CA ARG A 497 -29.60 8.49 -3.07
C ARG A 497 -30.05 7.44 -2.07
N ASP A 498 -30.81 6.45 -2.50
CA ASP A 498 -31.22 5.30 -1.67
C ASP A 498 -31.89 5.72 -0.35
N MET A 499 -32.75 6.75 -0.41
CA MET A 499 -33.40 7.37 0.75
C MET A 499 -34.73 6.69 1.12
N GLY A 500 -35.16 5.70 0.34
CA GLY A 500 -36.44 5.00 0.48
C GLY A 500 -37.53 5.53 -0.46
N LYS A 501 -38.67 4.84 -0.53
CA LYS A 501 -39.73 5.15 -1.51
C LYS A 501 -40.37 6.52 -1.27
N GLY A 502 -40.57 7.28 -2.35
CA GLY A 502 -41.38 8.48 -2.37
C GLY A 502 -40.61 9.80 -2.22
N TRP A 503 -39.28 9.76 -2.08
CA TRP A 503 -38.43 10.94 -2.05
C TRP A 503 -38.44 11.71 -3.37
N GLU A 504 -38.35 10.99 -4.49
CA GLU A 504 -38.48 11.60 -5.83
C GLU A 504 -39.79 12.37 -5.99
N LYS A 505 -40.93 11.81 -5.55
CA LYS A 505 -42.24 12.49 -5.62
C LYS A 505 -42.35 13.68 -4.66
N LYS A 506 -41.72 13.61 -3.49
CA LYS A 506 -41.76 14.71 -2.49
C LYS A 506 -40.97 15.93 -2.95
N LEU A 507 -39.82 15.71 -3.60
CA LEU A 507 -38.85 16.74 -3.97
C LEU A 507 -38.90 17.16 -5.45
N SER A 508 -39.68 16.49 -6.29
CA SER A 508 -39.94 16.92 -7.68
C SER A 508 -40.92 18.10 -7.73
N ASN A 509 -40.98 18.79 -8.89
CA ASN A 509 -41.85 19.95 -9.07
C ASN A 509 -43.32 19.62 -8.76
N GLY A 510 -43.96 20.42 -7.89
CA GLY A 510 -45.31 20.18 -7.37
C GLY A 510 -45.39 19.20 -6.20
N GLY A 511 -44.26 18.60 -5.79
CA GLY A 511 -44.14 17.77 -4.60
C GLY A 511 -44.25 18.59 -3.30
N LYS A 512 -44.73 17.95 -2.23
CA LYS A 512 -45.00 18.63 -0.95
C LYS A 512 -43.78 19.30 -0.32
N ASP A 513 -42.57 18.81 -0.59
CA ASP A 513 -41.31 19.31 -0.03
C ASP A 513 -40.47 20.08 -1.07
N TYR A 514 -40.97 20.25 -2.30
CA TYR A 514 -40.26 20.93 -3.40
C TYR A 514 -39.86 22.36 -3.04
N TYR A 515 -40.71 23.08 -2.29
CA TYR A 515 -40.42 24.45 -1.88
C TYR A 515 -39.14 24.57 -1.02
N LYS A 516 -38.70 23.48 -0.37
CA LYS A 516 -37.45 23.42 0.41
C LYS A 516 -36.21 23.40 -0.48
N VAL A 517 -36.32 22.89 -1.71
CA VAL A 517 -35.18 22.63 -2.62
C VAL A 517 -35.23 23.41 -3.94
N ARG A 518 -36.33 24.10 -4.25
CA ARG A 518 -36.54 24.81 -5.54
C ARG A 518 -35.49 25.86 -5.90
N HIS A 519 -34.74 26.35 -4.92
CA HIS A 519 -33.69 27.35 -5.11
C HIS A 519 -32.34 26.73 -5.49
N ILE A 520 -32.20 25.41 -5.35
CA ILE A 520 -30.96 24.66 -5.59
C ILE A 520 -30.84 24.38 -7.10
N PRO A 521 -29.78 24.84 -7.79
CA PRO A 521 -29.58 24.65 -9.23
C PRO A 521 -29.51 23.18 -9.66
N PHE A 522 -28.80 22.35 -8.90
CA PHE A 522 -28.61 20.94 -9.23
C PHE A 522 -29.17 20.03 -8.14
N VAL A 523 -30.30 19.37 -8.43
CA VAL A 523 -30.91 18.39 -7.55
C VAL A 523 -30.91 17.03 -8.25
N LYS A 524 -30.15 16.07 -7.71
CA LYS A 524 -30.10 14.70 -8.18
C LYS A 524 -30.74 13.76 -7.16
N ILE A 525 -31.77 13.04 -7.60
CA ILE A 525 -32.46 12.03 -6.79
C ILE A 525 -32.33 10.69 -7.51
N ASP A 526 -31.79 9.69 -6.82
CA ASP A 526 -31.48 8.38 -7.37
C ASP A 526 -31.94 7.31 -6.37
N ASP A 527 -33.20 6.89 -6.49
CA ASP A 527 -33.73 5.80 -5.68
C ASP A 527 -33.47 4.48 -6.42
N CYS A 528 -32.51 3.65 -5.97
CA CYS A 528 -32.37 2.32 -6.53
C CYS A 528 -33.62 1.51 -6.15
N VAL A 529 -34.51 1.29 -7.11
CA VAL A 529 -35.59 0.31 -7.01
C VAL A 529 -34.93 -1.07 -6.97
N ARG A 530 -34.78 -1.65 -5.77
CA ARG A 530 -34.60 -3.09 -5.60
C ARG A 530 -35.88 -3.71 -5.05
#